data_AF-A0A952KRH6-F1
#
_entry.id   AF-A0A952KRH6-F1
#
_cell.length_a   1.000
_cell.length_b   1.000
_cell.length_c   1.000
_cell.angle_alpha   90.00
_cell.angle_beta   90.00
_cell.angle_gamma   90.00
#
_symmetry.space_group_name_H-M   'P 1'
#
loop_
_entity.id
_entity.type
_entity.pdbx_description
1 polymer ?
#
loop_
_entity_poly.entity_id
_entity_poly.type
_entity_poly.pdbx_seq_one_letter_code
_entity_poly.pdbx_strand_id
1 'polypeptide(L)'
;GYDTAALDDHWRVYGSDAGAVRALPGSDSLLHADLPYAEAEVRWAVRYEQARTAEDVLARRLRALLLDARAAVAMAPRVVEIMVEELKRDADWQAEQVAAFTALAEGYLAN
;
A
#
# COMPACT_ATOMS: atom_id res chain seq x y z
N GLY A 1 -16.72 -1.24 8.93
CA GLY A 1 -15.74 -0.17 9.16
C GLY A 1 -14.73 -0.72 10.13
N TYR A 2 -13.48 -0.85 9.70
CA TYR A 2 -12.40 -1.37 10.55
C TYR A 2 -11.95 -0.28 11.51
N ASP A 3 -11.47 -0.70 12.69
CA ASP A 3 -11.06 0.17 13.79
C ASP A 3 -9.83 1.01 13.40
N THR A 4 -9.97 2.34 13.47
CA THR A 4 -8.91 3.30 13.13
C THR A 4 -7.88 3.49 14.25
N ALA A 5 -8.07 2.90 15.44
CA ALA A 5 -7.16 3.06 16.57
C ALA A 5 -5.72 2.62 16.26
N ALA A 6 -5.54 1.63 15.38
CA ALA A 6 -4.22 1.18 14.93
C ALA A 6 -3.45 2.26 14.12
N LEU A 7 -4.18 3.19 13.48
CA LEU A 7 -3.56 4.24 12.65
C LEU A 7 -2.93 5.36 13.50
N ASP A 8 -3.50 5.67 14.66
CA ASP A 8 -3.07 6.82 15.46
C ASP A 8 -1.61 6.71 15.93
N ASP A 9 -1.12 5.50 16.24
CA ASP A 9 0.29 5.27 16.56
C ASP A 9 1.18 5.13 15.30
N HIS A 10 0.62 4.53 14.24
CA HIS A 10 1.32 4.25 12.99
C HIS A 10 1.82 5.52 12.29
N TRP A 11 1.05 6.61 12.30
CA TRP A 11 1.43 7.87 11.62
C TRP A 11 2.78 8.45 12.05
N ARG A 12 3.29 8.08 13.23
CA ARG A 12 4.58 8.54 13.73
C ARG A 12 5.75 8.18 12.81
N VAL A 13 5.64 7.13 11.99
CA VAL A 13 6.68 6.74 11.04
C VAL A 13 6.99 7.83 10.00
N TYR A 14 6.04 8.71 9.71
CA TYR A 14 6.19 9.82 8.77
C TYR A 14 6.73 11.11 9.40
N GLY A 15 6.93 11.16 10.72
CA GLY A 15 7.49 12.32 11.41
C GLY A 15 6.74 13.62 11.09
N SER A 16 7.46 14.64 10.60
CA SER A 16 6.86 15.94 10.23
C SER A 16 5.86 15.85 9.07
N ASP A 17 5.95 14.81 8.25
CA ASP A 17 5.10 14.64 7.07
C ASP A 17 3.76 13.98 7.42
N ALA A 18 3.59 13.45 8.63
CA ALA A 18 2.38 12.76 9.06
C ALA A 18 1.09 13.58 8.83
N GLY A 19 1.15 14.89 9.06
CA GLY A 19 0.02 15.79 8.79
C GLY A 19 -0.35 15.86 7.31
N ALA A 20 0.64 15.85 6.43
CA ALA A 20 0.44 15.89 4.99
C ALA A 20 -0.10 14.56 4.45
N VAL A 21 0.41 13.43 4.96
CA VAL A 21 -0.11 12.09 4.62
C VAL A 21 -1.58 11.96 5.04
N ARG A 22 -1.93 12.36 6.27
CA ARG A 22 -3.31 12.27 6.78
C ARG A 22 -4.29 13.16 6.03
N ALA A 23 -3.82 14.22 5.39
CA ALA A 23 -4.65 15.11 4.56
C ALA A 23 -4.97 14.52 3.17
N LEU A 24 -4.31 13.42 2.77
CA LEU A 24 -4.61 12.74 1.51
C LEU A 24 -5.89 11.90 1.61
N PRO A 25 -6.62 11.71 0.49
CA PRO A 25 -7.80 10.86 0.46
C PRO A 25 -7.52 9.42 0.90
N GLY A 26 -8.45 8.86 1.68
CA GLY A 26 -8.38 7.48 2.16
C GLY A 26 -7.49 7.28 3.39
N SER A 27 -7.19 8.33 4.15
CA SER A 27 -6.42 8.26 5.40
C SER A 27 -7.17 7.57 6.55
N ASP A 28 -8.48 7.38 6.41
CA ASP A 28 -9.36 6.63 7.31
C ASP A 28 -9.71 5.21 6.79
N SER A 29 -9.20 4.87 5.61
CA SER A 29 -9.56 3.65 4.89
C SER A 29 -8.37 2.70 4.87
N LEU A 30 -8.43 1.67 5.71
CA LEU A 30 -7.41 0.63 5.78
C LEU A 30 -7.40 -0.25 4.52
N LEU A 31 -6.20 -0.60 4.08
CA LEU A 31 -5.96 -1.54 2.98
C LEU A 31 -6.18 -3.01 3.40
N HIS A 32 -5.98 -3.32 4.68
CA HIS A 32 -6.22 -4.64 5.27
C HIS A 32 -6.54 -4.50 6.76
N ALA A 33 -7.33 -5.43 7.32
CA ALA A 33 -7.70 -5.37 8.74
C ALA A 33 -6.51 -5.64 9.69
N ASP A 34 -5.58 -6.49 9.25
CA ASP A 34 -4.46 -6.96 10.08
C ASP A 34 -3.20 -6.09 9.98
N LEU A 35 -3.19 -5.08 9.09
CA LEU A 35 -2.04 -4.20 8.89
C LEU A 35 -2.47 -2.74 9.01
N PRO A 36 -1.68 -1.87 9.68
CA PRO A 36 -2.08 -0.50 9.97
C PRO A 36 -1.83 0.44 8.76
N TYR A 37 -2.00 -0.04 7.53
CA TYR A 37 -1.74 0.76 6.33
C TYR A 37 -3.03 1.28 5.70
N ALA A 38 -3.10 2.58 5.46
CA ALA A 38 -4.23 3.23 4.83
C ALA A 38 -3.95 3.57 3.34
N GLU A 39 -5.02 3.79 2.58
CA GLU A 39 -4.93 4.16 1.16
C GLU A 39 -4.13 5.45 0.92
N ALA A 40 -4.19 6.40 1.85
CA ALA A 40 -3.43 7.64 1.79
C ALA A 40 -1.91 7.42 1.68
N GLU A 41 -1.39 6.36 2.30
CA GLU A 41 0.04 6.03 2.26
C GLU A 41 0.47 5.56 0.87
N VAL A 42 -0.41 4.89 0.13
CA VAL A 42 -0.16 4.52 -1.28
C VAL A 42 -0.02 5.78 -2.13
N ARG A 43 -0.95 6.73 -1.97
CA ARG A 43 -0.91 8.01 -2.68
C ARG A 43 0.34 8.79 -2.32
N TRP A 44 0.72 8.81 -1.04
CA TRP A 44 1.95 9.43 -0.57
C TRP A 44 3.19 8.81 -1.22
N ALA A 45 3.30 7.47 -1.16
CA ALA A 45 4.38 6.70 -1.76
C ALA A 45 4.56 7.02 -3.25
N VAL A 46 3.47 7.12 -4.00
CA VAL A 46 3.50 7.43 -5.43
C VAL A 46 3.88 8.90 -5.68
N ARG A 47 3.22 9.85 -5.02
CA ARG A 47 3.36 11.29 -5.29
C ARG A 47 4.69 11.86 -4.82
N TYR A 48 5.08 11.53 -3.59
CA TYR A 48 6.19 12.18 -2.89
C TYR A 48 7.41 11.30 -2.82
N GLU A 49 7.21 9.98 -2.81
CA GLU A 49 8.32 9.07 -2.64
C GLU A 49 8.72 8.30 -3.90
N GLN A 50 8.11 8.59 -5.07
CA GLN A 50 8.50 8.00 -6.36
C GLN A 50 8.29 6.48 -6.43
N ALA A 51 7.32 5.91 -5.72
CA ALA A 51 6.91 4.52 -5.95
C ALA A 51 6.27 4.40 -7.34
N ARG A 52 6.73 3.43 -8.15
CA ARG A 52 6.29 3.22 -9.54
C ARG A 52 5.76 1.82 -9.82
N THR A 53 5.90 0.89 -8.87
CA THR A 53 5.39 -0.47 -8.98
C THR A 53 4.66 -0.90 -7.69
N ALA A 54 3.86 -1.97 -7.77
CA ALA A 54 3.23 -2.56 -6.60
C ALA A 54 4.28 -3.04 -5.57
N GLU A 55 5.41 -3.59 -6.03
CA GLU A 55 6.54 -3.99 -5.18
C GLU A 55 7.12 -2.79 -4.42
N ASP A 56 7.28 -1.63 -5.07
CA ASP A 56 7.80 -0.43 -4.42
C ASP A 56 6.95 -0.06 -3.20
N VAL A 57 5.64 -0.09 -3.36
CA VAL A 57 4.69 0.24 -2.29
C VAL A 57 4.69 -0.86 -1.23
N LEU A 58 4.37 -2.10 -1.60
CA LEU A 58 4.07 -3.17 -0.66
C LEU A 58 5.32 -3.80 -0.02
N ALA A 59 6.46 -3.82 -0.70
CA ALA A 59 7.68 -4.42 -0.18
C ALA A 59 8.64 -3.40 0.43
N ARG A 60 8.67 -2.15 -0.07
CA ARG A 60 9.67 -1.15 0.35
C ARG A 60 9.10 -0.02 1.21
N ARG A 61 7.94 0.56 0.85
CA ARG A 61 7.36 1.70 1.60
C ARG A 61 6.57 1.24 2.80
N LEU A 62 5.58 0.39 2.56
CA LEU A 62 4.77 -0.19 3.61
C LEU A 62 5.48 -1.39 4.24
N ARG A 63 6.34 -2.08 3.48
CA ARG A 63 6.99 -3.34 3.92
C ARG A 63 5.97 -4.41 4.35
N ALA A 64 4.72 -4.29 3.92
CA ALA A 64 3.64 -5.24 4.15
C ALA A 64 4.06 -6.66 3.76
N LEU A 65 4.75 -6.82 2.62
CA LEU A 65 5.23 -8.12 2.16
C LEU A 65 6.14 -8.84 3.19
N LEU A 66 6.97 -8.08 3.90
CA LEU A 66 7.91 -8.63 4.88
C LEU A 66 7.22 -8.92 6.23
N LEU A 67 6.13 -8.20 6.53
CA LEU A 67 5.39 -8.35 7.79
C LEU A 67 4.38 -9.49 7.69
N ASP A 68 3.59 -9.51 6.61
CA ASP A 68 2.61 -10.55 6.32
C ASP A 68 2.39 -10.62 4.80
N ALA A 69 2.97 -11.66 4.19
CA ALA A 69 2.85 -11.87 2.74
C ALA A 69 1.41 -12.16 2.29
N ARG A 70 0.57 -12.79 3.12
CA ARG A 70 -0.83 -13.09 2.76
C ARG A 70 -1.65 -11.80 2.75
N ALA A 71 -1.51 -10.98 3.80
CA ALA A 71 -2.15 -9.67 3.86
C ALA A 71 -1.66 -8.76 2.72
N ALA A 72 -0.37 -8.76 2.41
CA ALA A 72 0.18 -7.96 1.30
C ALA A 72 -0.41 -8.37 -0.06
N VAL A 73 -0.57 -9.67 -0.34
CA VAL A 73 -1.24 -10.16 -1.55
C VAL A 73 -2.71 -9.72 -1.57
N ALA A 74 -3.42 -9.78 -0.44
CA ALA A 74 -4.80 -9.33 -0.35
C ALA A 74 -4.95 -7.81 -0.57
N MET A 75 -3.96 -7.01 -0.15
CA MET A 75 -3.93 -5.56 -0.39
C MET A 75 -3.64 -5.18 -1.85
N ALA A 76 -2.93 -6.04 -2.60
CA ALA A 76 -2.36 -5.69 -3.90
C ALA A 76 -3.37 -5.14 -4.92
N PRO A 77 -4.58 -5.72 -5.11
CA PRO A 77 -5.55 -5.18 -6.05
C PRO A 77 -5.94 -3.73 -5.74
N ARG A 78 -6.20 -3.40 -4.46
CA ARG A 78 -6.60 -2.05 -4.04
C ARG A 78 -5.44 -1.07 -4.13
N VAL A 79 -4.23 -1.49 -3.75
CA VAL A 79 -3.02 -0.67 -3.91
C VAL A 79 -2.80 -0.30 -5.38
N VAL A 80 -2.87 -1.29 -6.28
CA VAL A 80 -2.63 -1.04 -7.71
C VAL A 80 -3.73 -0.18 -8.33
N GLU A 81 -4.99 -0.34 -7.93
CA GLU A 81 -6.09 0.53 -8.35
C GLU A 81 -5.80 2.01 -8.01
N ILE A 82 -5.36 2.29 -6.78
CA ILE A 82 -4.94 3.64 -6.39
C ILE A 82 -3.75 4.12 -7.23
N MET A 83 -2.77 3.24 -7.48
CA MET A 83 -1.63 3.59 -8.33
C MET A 83 -2.03 3.92 -9.76
N VAL A 84 -3.04 3.24 -10.33
CA VAL A 84 -3.58 3.54 -11.66
C VAL A 84 -4.14 4.95 -11.72
N GLU A 85 -4.92 5.36 -10.71
CA GLU A 85 -5.45 6.72 -10.60
C GLU A 85 -4.33 7.76 -10.55
N GLU A 86 -3.31 7.51 -9.73
CA GLU A 86 -2.20 8.45 -9.48
C GLU A 86 -1.22 8.54 -10.67
N LEU A 87 -0.98 7.42 -11.36
CA LEU A 87 -0.02 7.31 -12.45
C LEU A 87 -0.64 7.42 -13.84
N LYS A 88 -1.99 7.51 -13.92
CA LYS A 88 -2.76 7.53 -15.17
C LYS A 88 -2.44 6.33 -16.07
N ARG A 89 -2.46 5.14 -15.46
CA ARG A 89 -2.24 3.86 -16.16
C ARG A 89 -3.56 3.25 -16.62
N ASP A 90 -3.49 2.15 -17.33
CA ASP A 90 -4.65 1.41 -17.82
C ASP A 90 -4.85 0.09 -17.06
N ALA A 91 -5.94 -0.61 -17.41
CA ALA A 91 -6.31 -1.88 -16.79
C ALA A 91 -5.30 -3.00 -17.09
N ASP A 92 -4.61 -2.95 -18.24
CA ASP A 92 -3.60 -3.93 -18.60
C ASP A 92 -2.38 -3.80 -17.67
N TRP A 93 -1.94 -2.57 -17.41
CA TRP A 93 -0.90 -2.29 -16.42
C TRP A 93 -1.33 -2.72 -15.01
N GLN A 94 -2.60 -2.52 -14.64
CA GLN A 94 -3.12 -3.00 -13.36
C GLN A 94 -2.99 -4.52 -13.22
N ALA A 95 -3.45 -5.26 -14.22
CA ALA A 95 -3.39 -6.72 -14.23
C ALA A 95 -1.93 -7.21 -14.16
N GLU A 96 -1.03 -6.57 -14.91
CA GLU A 96 0.41 -6.88 -14.90
C GLU A 96 1.03 -6.66 -13.51
N GLN A 97 0.76 -5.52 -12.86
CA GLN A 97 1.32 -5.22 -11.54
C GLN A 97 0.81 -6.18 -10.45
N VAL A 98 -0.48 -6.52 -10.46
CA VAL A 98 -1.04 -7.47 -9.50
C VAL A 98 -0.44 -8.86 -9.71
N ALA A 99 -0.33 -9.32 -10.96
CA ALA A 99 0.25 -10.62 -11.28
C ALA A 99 1.74 -10.68 -10.89
N ALA A 100 2.52 -9.66 -11.26
CA ALA A 100 3.95 -9.58 -10.96
C ALA A 100 4.21 -9.58 -9.44
N PHE A 101 3.45 -8.77 -8.68
CA PHE A 101 3.60 -8.74 -7.23
C PHE A 101 3.18 -10.06 -6.57
N THR A 102 2.09 -10.68 -7.04
CA THR A 102 1.62 -11.96 -6.48
C THR A 102 2.67 -13.05 -6.69
N ALA A 103 3.25 -13.15 -7.89
CA ALA A 103 4.33 -14.09 -8.18
C ALA A 103 5.58 -13.84 -7.32
N LEU A 104 5.94 -12.58 -7.06
CA LEU A 104 7.02 -12.24 -6.12
C LEU A 104 6.69 -12.72 -4.69
N ALA A 105 5.44 -12.53 -4.25
CA ALA A 105 5.01 -12.86 -2.89
C ALA A 105 4.94 -14.37 -2.63
N GLU A 106 4.79 -15.21 -3.65
CA GLU A 106 4.84 -16.69 -3.51
C GLU A 106 6.13 -17.16 -2.85
N GLY A 107 7.27 -16.50 -3.12
CA GLY A 107 8.55 -16.80 -2.48
C GLY A 107 8.58 -16.52 -0.97
N TYR A 108 7.67 -15.70 -0.46
CA TYR A 108 7.53 -15.38 0.96
C TYR A 108 6.49 -16.25 1.67
N LEU A 109 5.60 -16.91 0.92
CA LEU A 109 4.56 -17.81 1.47
C LEU A 109 5.05 -19.25 1.67
N ALA A 110 6.14 -19.63 0.99
CA ALA A 110 6.70 -20.98 1.03
C ALA A 110 7.69 -21.22 2.19
N ASN A 111 7.88 -20.22 3.07
CA ASN A 111 8.73 -20.30 4.27
C ASN A 111 7.91 -20.46 5.55
#